data_AF-A0A2E8J7Q1-F1
#
_entry.id   AF-A0A2E8J7Q1-F1
#
_cell.length_a   1.000
_cell.length_b   1.000
_cell.length_c   1.000
_cell.angle_alpha   90.00
_cell.angle_beta   90.00
_cell.angle_gamma   90.00
#
_symmetry.space_group_name_H-M   'P 1'
#
loop_
_entity.id
_entity.type
_entity.pdbx_description
1 polymer ?
#
loop_
_entity_poly.entity_id
_entity_poly.type
_entity_poly.pdbx_seq_one_letter_code
_entity_poly.pdbx_strand_id
1 'polypeptide(L)'
;HSIARMVELLRASPEKKGLITANGGNLYKHAHGIYSGQPPEKDFQHDDVQDDIDALPARECLPEYVGDATIESYTVMYGAEGPSVAHISCLTPAGQRLWVNSEDVDLMQAMTREEFCGRKLTIDQAQHIKRLG
;
A
#
# COMPACT_ATOMS: atom_id res chain seq x y z
N HIS A 1 19.02 -10.48 -10.80
CA HIS A 1 20.13 -10.78 -9.86
C HIS A 1 19.81 -11.90 -8.89
N SER A 2 18.74 -11.80 -8.08
CA SER A 2 18.43 -12.79 -7.03
C SER A 2 18.25 -14.23 -7.53
N ILE A 3 17.56 -14.42 -8.66
CA ILE A 3 17.36 -15.76 -9.25
C ILE A 3 18.69 -16.41 -9.65
N ALA A 4 19.56 -15.68 -10.34
CA ALA A 4 20.88 -16.19 -10.75
C ALA A 4 21.71 -16.64 -9.54
N ARG A 5 21.74 -15.82 -8.48
CA ARG A 5 22.44 -16.18 -7.25
C ARG A 5 21.83 -17.39 -6.55
N MET A 6 20.50 -17.50 -6.56
CA MET A 6 19.81 -18.65 -5.98
C MET A 6 20.16 -19.96 -6.68
N VAL A 7 20.28 -19.94 -8.01
CA VAL A 7 20.71 -21.10 -8.79
C VAL A 7 22.12 -21.56 -8.37
N GLU A 8 23.07 -20.64 -8.20
CA GLU A 8 24.42 -20.97 -7.73
C GLU A 8 24.40 -21.62 -6.34
N LEU A 9 23.64 -21.05 -5.41
CA LEU A 9 23.54 -21.55 -4.04
C LEU A 9 22.94 -22.95 -3.98
N LEU A 10 21.88 -23.21 -4.73
CA LEU A 10 21.21 -24.50 -4.75
C LEU A 10 22.01 -25.58 -5.48
N ARG A 11 22.88 -25.21 -6.44
CA ARG A 11 23.85 -26.16 -7.00
C ARG A 11 24.90 -26.59 -5.98
N ALA A 12 25.29 -25.71 -5.07
CA ALA A 12 26.25 -26.02 -4.00
C ALA A 12 25.62 -26.73 -2.78
N SER A 13 24.31 -26.66 -2.60
CA SER A 13 23.56 -27.36 -1.54
C SER A 13 22.21 -27.85 -2.06
N PRO A 14 22.17 -28.93 -2.87
CA PRO A 14 20.98 -29.37 -3.60
C PRO A 14 19.81 -29.79 -2.72
N GLU A 15 20.05 -30.17 -1.47
CA GLU A 15 19.04 -30.56 -0.49
C GLU A 15 18.24 -29.37 0.06
N LYS A 16 18.72 -28.14 -0.15
CA LYS A 16 18.06 -26.93 0.35
C LYS A 16 16.96 -26.45 -0.59
N LYS A 17 16.13 -25.55 -0.04
CA LYS A 17 15.14 -24.77 -0.78
C LYS A 17 15.45 -23.28 -0.60
N GLY A 18 15.15 -22.49 -1.62
CA GLY A 18 15.30 -21.05 -1.59
C GLY A 18 14.01 -20.33 -1.98
N LEU A 19 13.64 -19.30 -1.23
CA LEU A 19 12.52 -18.42 -1.54
C LEU A 19 13.03 -17.13 -2.17
N ILE A 20 12.42 -16.72 -3.27
CA ILE A 20 12.58 -15.39 -3.83
C ILE A 20 11.21 -14.73 -3.89
N THR A 21 11.15 -13.48 -3.46
CA THR A 21 9.98 -12.61 -3.61
C THR A 21 10.34 -11.45 -4.52
N ALA A 22 9.40 -11.02 -5.34
CA ALA A 22 9.53 -9.91 -6.26
C ALA A 22 8.26 -9.07 -6.19
N ASN A 23 8.41 -7.84 -5.70
CA ASN A 23 7.35 -6.86 -5.64
C ASN A 23 7.49 -5.86 -6.80
N GLY A 24 6.39 -5.52 -7.46
CA GLY A 24 6.34 -4.58 -8.57
C GLY A 24 5.33 -3.45 -8.38
N GLY A 25 5.67 -2.27 -8.87
CA GLY A 25 4.83 -1.07 -8.79
C GLY A 25 4.53 -0.63 -7.36
N ASN A 26 3.33 -0.08 -7.15
CA ASN A 26 2.84 0.36 -5.83
C ASN A 26 2.27 -0.82 -5.03
N LEU A 27 3.04 -1.90 -4.89
CA LEU A 27 2.67 -3.14 -4.22
C LEU A 27 1.49 -3.93 -4.85
N TYR A 28 1.05 -3.59 -6.06
CA TYR A 28 -0.10 -4.25 -6.71
C TYR A 28 0.28 -5.52 -7.49
N LYS A 29 1.58 -5.84 -7.60
CA LYS A 29 2.06 -7.09 -8.18
C LYS A 29 3.06 -7.73 -7.24
N HIS A 30 2.80 -8.98 -6.89
CA HIS A 30 3.74 -9.80 -6.15
C HIS A 30 3.93 -11.13 -6.87
N ALA A 31 5.18 -11.46 -7.18
CA ALA A 31 5.58 -12.77 -7.65
C ALA A 31 6.49 -13.39 -6.59
N HIS A 32 6.36 -14.68 -6.36
CA HIS A 32 7.30 -15.42 -5.54
C HIS A 32 7.64 -16.74 -6.21
N GLY A 33 8.82 -17.28 -5.89
CA GLY A 33 9.29 -18.55 -6.40
C GLY A 33 10.03 -19.31 -5.32
N ILE A 34 9.74 -20.60 -5.19
CA ILE A 34 10.50 -21.55 -4.39
C ILE A 34 11.35 -22.37 -5.35
N TYR A 35 12.67 -22.37 -5.13
CA TYR A 35 13.65 -23.04 -5.96
C TYR A 35 14.30 -24.18 -5.16
N SER A 36 14.65 -25.28 -5.82
CA SER A 36 15.40 -26.40 -5.24
C SER A 36 16.36 -26.99 -6.26
N GLY A 37 17.42 -27.66 -5.77
CA GLY A 37 18.29 -28.49 -6.58
C GLY A 37 17.77 -29.93 -6.77
N GLN A 38 16.69 -30.32 -6.10
CA GLN A 38 16.04 -31.62 -6.27
C GLN A 38 14.92 -31.56 -7.32
N PRO A 39 14.73 -32.65 -8.10
CA PRO A 39 13.58 -32.77 -8.98
C PRO A 39 12.26 -32.77 -8.17
N PRO A 40 11.16 -32.22 -8.72
CA PRO A 40 9.88 -32.25 -8.03
C PRO A 40 9.27 -33.66 -8.07
N GLU A 41 8.46 -34.01 -7.07
CA GLU A 41 7.70 -35.27 -7.05
C GLU A 41 6.56 -35.30 -8.08
N LYS A 42 6.09 -34.12 -8.50
CA LYS A 42 5.02 -33.92 -9.47
C LYS A 42 5.50 -32.99 -10.57
N ASP A 43 5.06 -33.26 -11.80
CA ASP A 43 5.31 -32.37 -12.94
C ASP A 43 4.65 -31.00 -12.75
N PHE A 44 5.04 -30.04 -13.59
CA PHE A 44 4.55 -28.66 -13.56
C PHE A 44 3.02 -28.58 -13.41
N GLN A 45 2.58 -27.76 -12.46
CA GLN A 45 1.17 -27.45 -12.21
C GLN A 45 0.97 -25.94 -12.35
N HIS A 46 -0.23 -25.55 -12.76
CA HIS A 46 -0.65 -24.15 -12.84
C HIS A 46 -2.01 -24.02 -12.17
N ASP A 47 -2.18 -22.97 -11.40
CA ASP A 47 -3.45 -22.57 -10.81
C ASP A 47 -3.56 -21.04 -10.92
N ASP A 48 -4.78 -20.56 -11.17
CA ASP A 48 -5.08 -19.13 -11.26
C ASP A 48 -6.05 -18.76 -10.15
N VAL A 49 -5.56 -17.99 -9.18
CA VAL A 49 -6.32 -17.57 -7.99
C VAL A 49 -7.02 -16.22 -8.20
N GLN A 50 -7.04 -15.67 -9.41
CA GLN A 50 -7.60 -14.33 -9.66
C GLN A 50 -9.06 -14.22 -9.23
N ASP A 51 -9.89 -15.24 -9.49
CA ASP A 51 -11.31 -15.26 -9.09
C ASP A 51 -11.48 -15.17 -7.56
N ASP A 52 -10.63 -15.87 -6.80
CA ASP A 52 -10.64 -15.82 -5.34
C ASP A 52 -10.25 -14.43 -4.82
N ILE A 53 -9.28 -13.78 -5.49
CA ILE A 53 -8.84 -12.41 -5.16
C ILE A 53 -9.93 -11.39 -5.49
N ASP A 54 -10.58 -11.51 -6.64
CA ASP A 54 -11.63 -10.60 -7.09
C ASP A 54 -12.90 -10.71 -6.22
N ALA A 55 -13.11 -11.85 -5.57
CA ALA A 55 -14.17 -12.05 -4.59
C ALA A 55 -13.89 -11.42 -3.21
N LEU A 56 -12.65 -10.99 -2.93
CA LEU A 56 -12.32 -10.35 -1.65
C LEU A 56 -12.98 -8.97 -1.50
N PRO A 57 -13.36 -8.55 -0.29
CA PRO A 57 -13.96 -7.23 -0.07
C PRO A 57 -13.04 -6.09 -0.54
N ALA A 58 -13.51 -5.29 -1.49
CA ALA A 58 -12.89 -4.03 -1.88
C ALA A 58 -13.65 -2.85 -1.29
N ARG A 59 -12.95 -1.74 -1.04
CA ARG A 59 -13.61 -0.48 -0.70
C ARG A 59 -13.96 0.27 -1.99
N GLU A 60 -15.16 0.82 -2.03
CA GLU A 60 -15.52 1.84 -3.02
C GLU A 60 -14.68 3.10 -2.78
N CYS A 61 -14.14 3.68 -3.85
CA CYS A 61 -13.43 4.94 -3.81
C CYS A 61 -14.32 6.06 -4.35
N LEU A 62 -14.52 7.11 -3.56
CA LEU A 62 -15.25 8.30 -3.97
C LEU A 62 -14.27 9.34 -4.54
N PRO A 63 -14.52 9.86 -5.76
CA PRO A 63 -13.70 10.94 -6.31
C PRO A 63 -13.91 12.27 -5.56
N GLU A 64 -15.12 12.48 -5.04
CA GLU A 64 -15.51 13.67 -4.28
C GLU A 64 -16.41 13.25 -3.12
N TYR A 65 -16.29 13.95 -1.98
CA TYR A 65 -17.14 13.76 -0.82
C TYR A 65 -17.24 15.06 -0.01
N VAL A 66 -18.37 15.28 0.66
CA VAL A 66 -18.56 16.42 1.58
C VAL A 66 -19.17 15.90 2.86
N GLY A 67 -18.56 16.24 4.00
CA GLY A 67 -19.02 15.79 5.31
C GLY A 67 -17.91 15.14 6.12
N ASP A 68 -18.32 14.43 7.18
CA ASP A 68 -17.39 13.86 8.14
C ASP A 68 -16.65 12.65 7.56
N ALA A 69 -15.37 12.54 7.90
CA ALA A 69 -14.52 11.40 7.56
C ALA A 69 -13.48 11.14 8.66
N THR A 70 -12.81 10.00 8.56
CA THR A 70 -11.71 9.60 9.47
C THR A 70 -10.45 9.33 8.67
N ILE A 71 -9.30 9.85 9.11
CA ILE A 71 -8.02 9.58 8.45
C ILE A 71 -7.69 8.09 8.60
N GLU A 72 -7.48 7.41 7.48
CA GLU A 72 -7.09 6.00 7.43
C GLU A 72 -5.57 5.85 7.39
N SER A 73 -4.90 6.69 6.59
CA SER A 73 -3.44 6.76 6.48
C SER A 73 -3.04 8.09 5.87
N TYR A 74 -1.79 8.49 6.05
CA TYR A 74 -1.25 9.70 5.44
C TYR A 74 0.27 9.60 5.25
N THR A 75 0.79 10.47 4.37
CA THR A 75 2.23 10.75 4.27
C THR A 75 2.41 12.25 3.98
N VAL A 76 3.57 12.78 4.36
CA VAL A 76 3.97 14.16 4.07
C VAL A 76 5.22 14.12 3.22
N MET A 77 5.12 14.64 2.00
CA MET A 77 6.24 14.78 1.10
C MET A 77 7.09 15.98 1.53
N TYR A 78 8.41 15.81 1.51
CA TYR A 78 9.36 16.88 1.77
C TYR A 78 9.98 17.38 0.47
N GLY A 79 9.93 18.69 0.28
CA GLY A 79 10.72 19.41 -0.72
C GLY A 79 11.98 20.04 -0.10
N ALA A 80 12.66 20.90 -0.88
CA ALA A 80 13.90 21.56 -0.44
C ALA A 80 13.71 22.46 0.80
N GLU A 81 12.57 23.14 0.89
CA GLU A 81 12.25 24.09 1.97
C GLU A 81 11.48 23.44 3.14
N GLY A 82 11.31 22.10 3.13
CA GLY A 82 10.55 21.36 4.15
C GLY A 82 9.29 20.68 3.61
N PRO A 83 8.30 20.38 4.47
CA PRO A 83 7.03 19.77 4.06
C PRO A 83 6.36 20.54 2.92
N SER A 84 6.00 19.85 1.84
CA SER A 84 5.46 20.46 0.63
C SER A 84 4.02 20.05 0.31
N VAL A 85 3.66 18.78 0.55
CA VAL A 85 2.29 18.28 0.39
C VAL A 85 2.01 17.10 1.32
N ALA A 86 0.86 17.12 1.98
CA ALA A 86 0.30 15.95 2.65
C ALA A 86 -0.62 15.18 1.70
N HIS A 87 -0.43 13.87 1.63
CA HIS A 87 -1.30 12.92 0.93
C HIS A 87 -2.05 12.10 1.98
N ILE A 88 -3.38 12.10 1.93
CA ILE A 88 -4.22 11.61 3.02
C ILE A 88 -5.33 10.74 2.44
N SER A 89 -5.40 9.48 2.89
CA SER A 89 -6.55 8.63 2.65
C SER A 89 -7.51 8.71 3.84
N CYS A 90 -8.80 8.90 3.58
CA CYS A 90 -9.82 8.93 4.61
C CYS A 90 -10.94 7.93 4.33
N LEU A 91 -11.71 7.60 5.36
CA LEU A 91 -12.92 6.78 5.29
C LEU A 91 -14.15 7.61 5.67
N THR A 92 -15.21 7.50 4.87
CA THR A 92 -16.54 7.99 5.23
C THR A 92 -17.14 7.12 6.35
N PRO A 93 -18.23 7.56 7.04
CA PRO A 93 -18.96 6.73 7.98
C PRO A 93 -19.52 5.44 7.36
N ALA A 94 -19.73 5.43 6.04
CA ALA A 94 -20.15 4.26 5.27
C ALA A 94 -18.97 3.34 4.85
N GLY A 95 -17.72 3.70 5.18
CA GLY A 95 -16.53 2.90 4.90
C GLY A 95 -15.97 3.05 3.49
N GLN A 96 -16.43 4.02 2.71
CA GLN A 96 -15.91 4.36 1.39
C GLN A 96 -14.62 5.17 1.54
N ARG A 97 -13.67 4.98 0.63
CA ARG A 97 -12.36 5.65 0.68
C ARG A 97 -12.36 6.92 -0.16
N LEU A 98 -11.71 7.95 0.35
CA LEU A 98 -11.46 9.20 -0.34
C LEU A 98 -9.97 9.57 -0.27
N TRP A 99 -9.53 10.35 -1.24
CA TRP A 99 -8.16 10.85 -1.34
C TRP A 99 -8.14 12.37 -1.25
N VAL A 100 -7.29 12.91 -0.37
CA VAL A 100 -7.17 14.35 -0.17
C VAL A 100 -5.70 14.75 -0.14
N ASN A 101 -5.40 15.86 -0.80
CA ASN A 101 -4.11 16.52 -0.72
C ASN A 101 -4.26 17.81 0.10
N SER A 102 -3.25 18.16 0.88
CA SER A 102 -3.21 19.44 1.58
C SER A 102 -1.83 20.07 1.53
N GLU A 103 -1.80 21.37 1.25
CA GLU A 103 -0.61 22.23 1.30
C GLU A 103 -0.64 23.17 2.53
N ASP A 104 -1.56 22.92 3.47
CA ASP A 104 -1.63 23.67 4.73
C ASP A 104 -0.38 23.39 5.57
N VAL A 105 0.44 24.43 5.76
CA VAL A 105 1.74 24.35 6.43
C VAL A 105 1.61 23.85 7.87
N ASP A 106 0.62 24.33 8.62
CA ASP A 106 0.42 23.95 10.02
C ASP A 106 -0.09 22.51 10.14
N LEU A 107 -0.92 22.07 9.18
CA LEU A 107 -1.36 20.69 9.08
C LEU A 107 -0.20 19.76 8.79
N MET A 108 0.59 20.06 7.76
CA MET A 108 1.75 19.27 7.36
C MET A 108 2.77 19.18 8.49
N GLN A 109 3.09 20.31 9.15
CA GLN A 109 4.03 20.31 10.27
C GLN A 109 3.54 19.46 11.44
N ALA A 110 2.26 19.52 11.80
CA ALA A 110 1.70 18.69 12.86
C ALA A 110 1.73 17.19 12.50
N MET A 111 1.37 16.85 11.25
CA MET A 111 1.38 15.47 10.75
C MET A 111 2.78 14.82 10.80
N THR A 112 3.84 15.62 10.72
CA THR A 112 5.23 15.12 10.83
C THR A 112 5.69 14.89 12.28
N ARG A 113 4.89 15.32 13.27
CA ARG A 113 5.26 15.29 14.70
C ARG A 113 4.29 14.48 15.55
N GLU A 114 3.07 14.29 15.08
CA GLU A 114 2.01 13.59 15.79
C GLU A 114 1.35 12.55 14.89
N GLU A 115 0.70 11.54 15.50
CA GLU A 115 -0.06 10.51 14.79
C GLU A 115 -1.46 11.01 14.43
N PHE A 116 -1.83 10.94 13.15
CA PHE A 116 -3.12 11.39 12.60
C PHE A 116 -4.08 10.26 12.18
N CYS A 117 -3.62 9.03 12.04
CA CYS A 117 -4.48 7.88 11.73
C CYS A 117 -5.56 7.73 12.82
N GLY A 118 -6.80 7.54 12.39
CA GLY A 118 -7.97 7.44 13.27
C GLY A 118 -8.53 8.79 13.74
N ARG A 119 -7.91 9.93 13.43
CA ARG A 119 -8.48 11.25 13.76
C ARG A 119 -9.66 11.58 12.84
N LYS A 120 -10.66 12.26 13.39
CA LYS A 120 -11.84 12.75 12.67
C LYS A 120 -11.57 14.09 12.00
N LEU A 121 -12.19 14.31 10.85
CA LEU A 121 -12.14 15.55 10.11
C LEU A 121 -13.42 15.75 9.30
N THR A 122 -13.58 16.92 8.71
CA THR A 122 -14.66 17.21 7.75
C THR A 122 -14.05 17.61 6.41
N ILE A 123 -14.58 17.07 5.32
CA ILE A 123 -14.24 17.47 3.95
C ILE A 123 -15.25 18.50 3.46
N ASP A 124 -14.75 19.61 2.93
CA ASP A 124 -15.60 20.65 2.35
C ASP A 124 -15.85 20.47 0.85
N GLN A 125 -16.67 21.36 0.27
CA GLN A 125 -17.01 21.31 -1.16
C GLN A 125 -15.80 21.43 -2.09
N ALA A 126 -14.71 22.05 -1.65
CA ALA A 126 -13.47 22.19 -2.41
C ALA A 126 -12.52 20.99 -2.20
N GLN A 127 -12.98 19.92 -1.54
CA GLN A 127 -12.20 18.73 -1.18
C GLN A 127 -11.02 19.06 -0.25
N HIS A 128 -11.15 20.10 0.58
CA HIS A 128 -10.17 20.44 1.60
C HIS A 128 -10.54 19.85 2.96
N ILE A 129 -9.51 19.52 3.75
CA ILE A 129 -9.67 19.10 5.13
C ILE A 129 -9.93 20.32 6.01
N LYS A 130 -11.05 20.28 6.73
CA LYS A 130 -11.31 21.14 7.88
C LYS A 130 -11.06 20.33 9.14
N ARG A 131 -10.12 20.81 9.96
CA ARG A 131 -9.88 20.25 11.29
C ARG A 131 -11.11 20.50 12.16
N LEU A 132 -11.61 19.46 12.80
CA LEU A 132 -12.43 19.60 14.00
C LEU A 132 -11.44 19.86 15.15
N GLY A 133 -11.67 20.95 15.89
CA GLY A 133 -10.82 21.37 17.00
C GLY A 133 -10.67 20.34 18.11
#